data_AF-A0A7C4EZN6-F1
#
_entry.id   AF-A0A7C4EZN6-F1
#
_cell.length_a   1.000
_cell.length_b   1.000
_cell.length_c   1.000
_cell.angle_alpha   90.00
_cell.angle_beta   90.00
_cell.angle_gamma   90.00
#
_symmetry.space_group_name_H-M   'P 1'
#
loop_
_entity.id
_entity.type
_entity.pdbx_description
1 polymer ?
#
loop_
_entity_poly.entity_id
_entity_poly.type
_entity_poly.pdbx_seq_one_letter_code
_entity_poly.pdbx_strand_id
1 'polypeptide(L)' 'MRIIVNGKPTEVKDKITVMEFLEEQKINPKIVAVEVNDSILEPERYSQKLLNDNDRLEIIFYLGGGRC' A
#
# COMPACT_ATOMS: atom_id res chain seq x y z
N MET A 1 -4.82 -14.36 2.57
CA MET A 1 -4.66 -13.67 3.86
C MET A 1 -5.54 -12.42 3.95
N ARG A 2 -5.86 -11.96 5.17
CA ARG A 2 -6.69 -10.78 5.42
C ARG A 2 -5.82 -9.65 5.97
N ILE A 3 -5.82 -8.51 5.29
CA ILE A 3 -5.09 -7.30 5.71
C ILE A 3 -6.06 -6.15 5.93
N ILE A 4 -5.62 -5.08 6.56
CA ILE A 4 -6.41 -3.86 6.78
C ILE A 4 -5.83 -2.78 5.88
N VAL A 5 -6.54 -2.44 4.81
CA VAL A 5 -6.14 -1.40 3.85
C VAL A 5 -6.95 -0.14 4.11
N ASN A 6 -6.30 0.96 4.52
CA ASN A 6 -6.95 2.24 4.81
C ASN A 6 -8.15 2.07 5.77
N GLY A 7 -7.92 1.30 6.85
CA GLY A 7 -8.94 0.97 7.85
C GLY A 7 -9.99 -0.05 7.40
N LYS A 8 -9.96 -0.54 6.15
CA LYS A 8 -10.91 -1.53 5.64
C LYS A 8 -10.28 -2.92 5.58
N PRO A 9 -10.92 -3.96 6.16
CA PRO A 9 -10.45 -5.32 6.00
C PRO A 9 -10.62 -5.77 4.54
N THR A 10 -9.51 -6.14 3.92
CA THR A 10 -9.43 -6.59 2.52
C THR A 10 -8.76 -7.96 2.48
N GLU A 11 -9.36 -8.91 1.77
CA GLU A 11 -8.74 -10.19 1.47
C GLU A 11 -7.82 -10.05 0.26
N VAL A 12 -6.57 -10.48 0.42
CA VAL A 12 -5.54 -10.45 -0.62
C VAL A 12 -4.92 -11.83 -0.78
N LYS A 13 -4.32 -12.07 -1.95
CA LYS A 13 -3.59 -13.31 -2.25
C LYS A 13 -2.43 -13.49 -1.28
N ASP A 14 -2.13 -14.74 -0.96
CA ASP A 14 -0.99 -15.10 -0.15
C ASP A 14 0.33 -14.77 -0.86
N LYS A 15 1.31 -14.23 -0.10
CA LYS A 15 2.63 -13.78 -0.60
C LYS A 15 2.59 -12.65 -1.65
N ILE A 16 1.59 -11.80 -1.62
CA ILE A 16 1.58 -10.59 -2.46
C ILE A 16 2.53 -9.52 -1.90
N THR A 17 3.21 -8.81 -2.80
CA THR A 17 4.02 -7.64 -2.43
C THR A 17 3.19 -6.37 -2.41
N VAL A 18 3.68 -5.32 -1.75
CA VAL A 18 3.03 -4.00 -1.81
C VAL A 18 2.93 -3.51 -3.26
N MET A 19 3.97 -3.76 -4.06
CA MET A 19 3.98 -3.40 -5.49
C MET A 19 2.83 -4.09 -6.25
N GLU A 20 2.73 -5.42 -6.14
CA GLU A 20 1.69 -6.17 -6.83
C GLU A 20 0.28 -5.79 -6.36
N PHE A 21 0.11 -5.51 -5.06
CA PHE A 21 -1.16 -5.03 -4.53
C PHE A 21 -1.56 -3.69 -5.14
N LEU A 22 -0.62 -2.74 -5.26
CA LEU A 22 -0.88 -1.45 -5.91
C LEU A 22 -1.21 -1.63 -7.41
N GLU A 23 -0.50 -2.51 -8.10
CA GLU A 23 -0.75 -2.83 -9.51
C GLU A 23 -2.14 -3.46 -9.72
N GLU A 24 -2.56 -4.40 -8.86
CA GLU A 24 -3.90 -4.98 -8.87
C GLU A 24 -4.98 -3.92 -8.64
N GLN A 25 -4.73 -2.95 -7.76
CA GLN A 25 -5.62 -1.81 -7.53
C GLN A 25 -5.54 -0.73 -8.63
N LYS A 26 -4.64 -0.88 -9.62
CA LYS A 26 -4.32 0.13 -10.65
C LYS A 26 -3.92 1.48 -10.05
N ILE A 27 -3.31 1.45 -8.88
CA ILE A 27 -2.80 2.64 -8.19
C ILE A 27 -1.35 2.84 -8.60
N ASN A 28 -1.01 4.07 -8.96
CA ASN A 28 0.35 4.38 -9.38
C ASN A 28 1.24 4.66 -8.15
N PRO A 29 2.26 3.82 -7.85
CA PRO A 29 3.11 3.94 -6.66
C PRO A 29 3.89 5.26 -6.59
N LYS A 30 4.02 5.98 -7.70
CA LYS A 30 4.72 7.28 -7.77
C LYS A 30 3.92 8.45 -7.21
N ILE A 31 2.60 8.31 -7.08
CA ILE A 31 1.70 9.36 -6.58
C ILE A 31 1.03 9.00 -5.25
N VAL A 32 1.45 7.87 -4.65
CA VAL A 32 0.98 7.43 -3.34
C VAL A 32 2.15 7.07 -2.45
N ALA A 33 2.06 7.44 -1.18
CA ALA A 33 2.87 6.88 -0.12
C ALA A 33 2.13 5.67 0.47
N VAL A 34 2.84 4.56 0.64
CA VAL A 34 2.32 3.39 1.34
C VAL A 34 3.00 3.26 2.69
N GLU A 35 2.19 3.19 3.73
CA GLU A 35 2.62 2.92 5.09
C GLU A 35 2.19 1.51 5.47
N VAL A 36 3.09 0.73 6.05
CA VAL A 36 2.80 -0.63 6.54
C VAL A 36 3.18 -0.73 8.00
N ASN A 37 2.21 -1.03 8.86
CA ASN A 37 2.36 -1.10 10.32
C ASN A 37 3.10 0.12 10.89
N ASP A 38 2.59 1.33 10.62
CA ASP A 38 3.18 2.60 11.09
C ASP A 38 4.59 2.89 10.54
N SER A 39 5.03 2.15 9.51
CA SER A 39 6.31 2.37 8.83
C SER A 39 6.09 2.75 7.37
N ILE A 40 6.43 3.99 7.03
CA ILE A 40 6.40 4.48 5.64
C ILE A 40 7.41 3.68 4.82
N LEU A 41 6.94 3.04 3.75
CA LEU A 41 7.78 2.32 2.81
C LEU A 41 8.15 3.22 1.64
N GLU A 42 9.41 3.13 1.26
CA GLU A 42 9.90 3.76 0.04
C GLU A 42 9.42 2.96 -1.19
N PRO A 43 9.17 3.61 -2.34
CA PRO A 43 8.73 2.95 -3.56
C PRO A 43 9.65 1.82 -4.02
N GLU A 44 10.96 1.96 -3.76
CA GLU A 44 11.98 0.96 -4.06
C GLU A 44 11.80 -0.34 -3.25
N ARG A 45 11.22 -0.23 -2.05
CA ARG A 45 10.95 -1.36 -1.15
C ARG A 45 9.60 -2.02 -1.43
N TYR A 46 8.73 -1.44 -2.26
CA TYR A 46 7.40 -2.01 -2.52
C TYR A 46 7.47 -3.42 -3.11
N SER A 47 8.45 -3.69 -3.99
CA SER A 47 8.65 -5.01 -4.59
C SER A 47 9.36 -6.00 -3.67
N GLN A 48 10.01 -5.53 -2.60
CA GLN A 48 10.69 -6.37 -1.62
C GLN A 48 9.83 -6.65 -0.38
N LYS A 49 8.89 -5.75 -0.08
CA LYS A 49 8.00 -5.89 1.06
C LYS A 49 6.85 -6.82 0.73
N LEU A 50 6.92 -8.02 1.29
CA LEU A 50 5.81 -8.96 1.36
C LEU A 50 4.81 -8.52 2.43
N LEU A 51 3.53 -8.56 2.07
CA LEU A 51 2.44 -8.38 3.02
C LEU A 51 2.18 -9.69 3.77
N ASN A 52 1.83 -9.56 5.04
CA ASN A 52 1.48 -10.68 5.91
C ASN A 52 0.03 -10.55 6.37
N ASP A 53 -0.52 -11.66 6.84
CA ASP A 53 -1.85 -11.68 7.43
C ASP A 53 -1.92 -10.75 8.65
N ASN A 54 -3.03 -10.02 8.78
CA ASN A 54 -3.26 -8.95 9.77
C ASN A 54 -2.37 -7.70 9.64
N ASP A 55 -1.62 -7.52 8.54
CA ASP A 55 -0.90 -6.26 8.30
C ASP A 55 -1.86 -5.09 8.13
N ARG A 56 -1.45 -3.92 8.66
CA ARG A 56 -2.08 -2.63 8.39
C ARG A 56 -1.34 -1.93 7.28
N LEU A 57 -2.05 -1.62 6.20
CA LEU A 57 -1.54 -0.90 5.04
C LEU A 57 -2.35 0.39 4.87
N GLU A 58 -1.70 1.55 4.94
CA GLU A 58 -2.31 2.83 4.62
C GLU A 58 -1.78 3.36 3.29
N ILE A 59 -2.70 3.82 2.43
CA ILE A 59 -2.36 4.41 1.14
C ILE A 59 -2.71 5.89 1.22
N ILE A 60 -1.68 6.71 1.29
CA ILE A 60 -1.79 8.15 1.37
C ILE A 60 -1.52 8.70 -0.03
N PHE A 61 -2.54 9.29 -0.64
CA PHE A 61 -2.37 9.95 -1.93
C PHE A 61 -1.68 11.29 -1.71
N TYR A 62 -0.63 11.57 -2.49
CA TYR A 62 -0.07 12.92 -2.56
C TYR A 62 -1.11 13.81 -3.23
N LEU A 63 -1.99 14.42 -2.43
CA LEU A 63 -2.86 15.50 -2.87
C LEU A 63 -1.95 16.70 -3.15
N GLY A 64 -1.39 16.74 -4.36
CA GLY A 64 -0.71 17.92 -4.88
C GLY A 64 -1.67 19.10 -4.73
N GLY A 65 -1.32 20.04 -3.85
CA GLY A 65 -2.13 21.19 -3.50
C GLY A 65 -2.43 22.04 -4.73
N GLY A 66 -3.56 21.79 -5.37
CA GLY A 66 -4.17 22.70 -6.31
C GLY A 66 -4.80 23.85 -5.54
N ARG A 67 -4.01 24.87 -5.19
CA ARG A 67 -4.54 26.22 -4.96
C ARG A 67 -3.48 27.28 -5.23
N CYS A 68 -3.51 27.80 -6.45
CA CYS A 68 -3.50 29.23 -6.80
C CYS A 68 -3.73 29.36 -8.32
#